data_AF-A0A662XU78-F1
#
_entry.id   AF-A0A662XU78-F1
#
_cell.length_a   1.000
_cell.length_b   1.000
_cell.length_c   1.000
_cell.angle_alpha   90.00
_cell.angle_beta   90.00
_cell.angle_gamma   90.00
#
_symmetry.space_group_name_H-M   'P 1'
#
loop_
_entity.id
_entity.type
_entity.pdbx_description
1 polymer ?
#
loop_
_entity_poly.entity_id
_entity_poly.type
_entity_poly.pdbx_seq_one_letter_code
_entity_poly.pdbx_strand_id
1 'polypeptide(L)'
;QAILQRWVFPMVPDANYLGAGAVTDYAYLRGMRYKDANVTLARTCDVQRESILGAGASLGEHTRVHKSAVGKGCVIGDRVTIDGSFLWSNVVVEDDAVVTHAILCDNVVVKRGAVIGEGCVLSFGVVIGAGFTLPPFSKVTKSVVQAEDDGFFSDDEQELTVAAVKKEAPVKEEAKSPQWQPEDVGVGGVGRLWTLDDDDIQVESDSDEEADEDEAVAAARTQARRLEKRKSSLMGARDVVAKMTHRWEAWDTLSSSEEEDEDDDAFLAEANATAQEVPFQQIVRENVCTGDAAGHNVDDLFMEIKSFKFAQNRSFAEVIGAIVPGLLDLVPTGNGQTALVILGGVRAKFQKWSGVIQRCLVEQEDQEAVVDALETYCAAPEARRTLWLPLFRFLLQTVYDLEWVGEEVILQWHEAKEDAGGQAEDALAQASSKDVQEFIDWLQEEDESEEEDSEEDEDE
;
A
#
# COMPACT_ATOMS: atom_id res chain seq x y z
N GLN A 1 8.27 -17.28 -16.76
CA GLN A 1 7.60 -17.70 -18.01
C GLN A 1 8.06 -16.89 -19.21
N ALA A 2 8.04 -15.55 -19.18
CA ALA A 2 8.46 -14.69 -20.30
C ALA A 2 9.86 -15.03 -20.88
N ILE A 3 10.83 -15.37 -20.02
CA ILE A 3 12.17 -15.82 -20.43
C ILE A 3 12.13 -17.13 -21.24
N LEU A 4 11.35 -18.13 -20.81
CA LEU A 4 11.20 -19.42 -21.51
C LEU A 4 10.47 -19.26 -22.85
N GLN A 5 9.57 -18.28 -22.93
CA GLN A 5 8.85 -17.93 -24.14
C GLN A 5 9.67 -17.04 -25.10
N ARG A 6 10.91 -16.66 -24.72
CA ARG A 6 11.84 -15.83 -25.50
C ARG A 6 11.39 -14.38 -25.73
N TRP A 7 10.47 -13.85 -24.92
CA TRP A 7 10.12 -12.42 -24.97
C TRP A 7 11.31 -11.51 -24.66
N VAL A 8 12.27 -12.02 -23.89
CA VAL A 8 13.45 -11.27 -23.41
C VAL A 8 14.69 -11.56 -24.27
N PHE A 9 14.53 -11.85 -25.56
CA PHE A 9 15.66 -12.09 -26.46
C PHE A 9 16.58 -10.84 -26.52
N PRO A 10 17.93 -10.95 -26.43
CA PRO A 10 18.76 -12.17 -26.52
C PRO A 10 19.04 -12.91 -25.20
N MET A 11 18.46 -12.50 -24.07
CA MET A 11 18.63 -13.15 -22.76
C MET A 11 17.74 -14.40 -22.65
N VAL A 12 18.18 -15.49 -23.28
CA VAL A 12 17.47 -16.78 -23.31
C VAL A 12 18.34 -17.92 -22.76
N PRO A 13 17.74 -18.99 -22.18
CA PRO A 13 18.51 -20.06 -21.56
C PRO A 13 19.47 -20.78 -22.50
N ASP A 14 19.09 -20.96 -23.78
CA ASP A 14 19.91 -21.62 -24.80
C ASP A 14 21.12 -20.80 -25.26
N ALA A 15 21.16 -19.50 -24.94
CA ALA A 15 22.33 -18.68 -25.21
C ALA A 15 23.43 -18.85 -24.15
N ASN A 16 23.15 -19.56 -23.04
CA ASN A 16 24.13 -19.97 -22.02
C ASN A 16 24.98 -18.82 -21.44
N TYR A 17 24.47 -17.58 -21.46
CA TYR A 17 25.16 -16.39 -20.93
C TYR A 17 25.18 -16.32 -19.40
N LEU A 18 24.25 -17.00 -18.73
CA LEU A 18 23.94 -16.81 -17.31
C LEU A 18 24.75 -17.72 -16.35
N GLY A 19 25.74 -18.46 -16.86
CA GLY A 19 26.60 -19.31 -16.05
C GLY A 19 27.58 -18.49 -15.22
N ALA A 20 27.28 -18.27 -13.93
CA ALA A 20 28.20 -17.70 -12.94
C ALA A 20 29.37 -18.66 -12.63
N GLY A 21 30.22 -18.93 -13.62
CA GLY A 21 31.38 -19.84 -13.52
C GLY A 21 31.07 -21.34 -13.73
N ALA A 22 29.81 -21.71 -13.94
CA ALA A 22 29.39 -23.07 -14.31
C ALA A 22 28.96 -23.11 -15.79
N VAL A 23 29.46 -24.10 -16.52
CA VAL A 23 29.04 -24.35 -17.91
C VAL A 23 27.61 -24.87 -17.88
N THR A 24 26.68 -24.09 -18.45
CA THR A 24 25.32 -24.55 -18.74
C THR A 24 25.27 -24.94 -20.21
N ASP A 25 24.71 -26.11 -20.51
CA ASP A 25 24.65 -26.67 -21.88
C ASP A 25 23.18 -26.80 -22.31
N TYR A 26 22.40 -25.73 -22.14
CA TYR A 26 20.98 -25.77 -22.49
C TYR A 26 20.80 -25.84 -24.01
N ALA A 27 20.15 -26.92 -24.46
CA ALA A 27 19.69 -27.10 -25.82
C ALA A 27 18.19 -26.74 -25.94
N TYR A 28 17.88 -25.94 -26.95
CA TYR A 28 16.50 -25.59 -27.29
C TYR A 28 15.82 -26.72 -28.09
N LEU A 29 14.60 -27.06 -27.69
CA LEU A 29 13.72 -28.03 -28.34
C LEU A 29 12.40 -27.34 -28.74
N ARG A 30 11.79 -27.84 -29.82
CA ARG A 30 10.52 -27.32 -30.34
C ARG A 30 9.43 -27.30 -29.26
N GLY A 31 8.66 -26.21 -29.19
CA GLY A 31 7.62 -26.04 -28.18
C GLY A 31 8.13 -25.40 -26.88
N MET A 32 9.18 -24.58 -26.99
CA MET A 32 9.76 -23.83 -25.86
C MET A 32 10.20 -24.75 -24.73
N ARG A 33 10.85 -25.86 -25.11
CA ARG A 33 11.43 -26.82 -24.17
C ARG A 33 12.93 -26.63 -24.13
N TYR A 34 13.49 -26.68 -22.94
CA TYR A 34 14.92 -26.54 -22.71
C TYR A 34 15.44 -27.76 -21.98
N LYS A 35 16.54 -28.33 -22.48
CA LYS A 35 17.16 -29.52 -21.90
C LYS A 35 18.65 -29.28 -21.73
N ASP A 36 19.14 -29.50 -20.52
CA ASP A 36 20.56 -29.42 -20.18
C ASP A 36 21.26 -30.79 -20.33
N ALA A 37 22.56 -30.83 -20.03
CA ALA A 37 23.38 -32.05 -20.06
C ALA A 37 22.93 -33.12 -19.05
N ASN A 38 23.15 -34.39 -19.38
CA ASN A 38 22.95 -35.54 -18.48
C ASN A 38 21.52 -35.73 -17.93
N VAL A 39 20.50 -35.20 -18.59
CA VAL A 39 19.09 -35.43 -18.20
C VAL A 39 18.61 -36.80 -18.67
N THR A 40 18.11 -37.61 -17.73
CA THR A 40 17.53 -38.93 -17.98
C THR A 40 16.01 -38.86 -18.02
N LEU A 41 15.42 -39.28 -19.13
CA LEU A 41 13.98 -39.25 -19.38
C LEU A 41 13.49 -40.68 -19.59
N ALA A 42 12.50 -41.12 -18.80
CA ALA A 42 11.83 -42.38 -19.04
C ALA A 42 11.07 -42.37 -20.38
N ARG A 43 10.86 -43.56 -20.99
CA ARG A 43 10.24 -43.67 -22.32
C ARG A 43 8.81 -43.13 -22.37
N THR A 44 8.08 -43.23 -21.26
CA THR A 44 6.67 -42.87 -21.15
C THR A 44 6.45 -41.49 -20.53
N CYS A 45 7.51 -40.73 -20.20
CA CYS A 45 7.37 -39.39 -19.65
C CYS A 45 6.92 -38.40 -20.73
N ASP A 46 6.05 -37.46 -20.35
CA ASP A 46 5.53 -36.41 -21.22
C ASP A 46 6.01 -35.04 -20.73
N VAL A 47 7.01 -34.49 -21.41
CA VAL A 47 7.49 -33.12 -21.18
C VAL A 47 6.77 -32.20 -22.16
N GLN A 48 5.83 -31.42 -21.64
CA GLN A 48 4.98 -30.54 -22.42
C GLN A 48 5.67 -29.20 -22.72
N ARG A 49 4.93 -28.27 -23.31
CA ARG A 49 5.48 -26.98 -23.75
C ARG A 49 5.94 -26.13 -22.56
N GLU A 50 6.83 -25.18 -22.84
CA GLU A 50 7.27 -24.15 -21.88
C GLU A 50 7.92 -24.74 -20.62
N SER A 51 8.69 -25.81 -20.77
CA SER A 51 9.33 -26.51 -19.65
C SER A 51 10.85 -26.54 -19.81
N ILE A 52 11.57 -26.39 -18.70
CA ILE A 52 13.04 -26.42 -18.66
C ILE A 52 13.52 -27.52 -17.71
N LEU A 53 14.53 -28.28 -18.15
CA LEU A 53 15.14 -29.37 -17.38
C LEU A 53 16.63 -29.08 -17.20
N GLY A 54 17.06 -28.91 -15.95
CA GLY A 54 18.44 -28.65 -15.57
C GLY A 54 19.32 -29.91 -15.55
N ALA A 55 20.64 -29.70 -15.49
CA ALA A 55 21.60 -30.79 -15.61
C ALA A 55 21.40 -31.92 -14.57
N GLY A 56 21.51 -33.17 -15.02
CA GLY A 56 21.42 -34.34 -14.15
C GLY A 56 20.02 -34.63 -13.59
N ALA A 57 18.97 -33.95 -14.07
CA ALA A 57 17.60 -34.26 -13.69
C ALA A 57 17.16 -35.65 -14.20
N SER A 58 16.41 -36.38 -13.39
CA SER A 58 15.86 -37.70 -13.71
C SER A 58 14.34 -37.70 -13.58
N LEU A 59 13.66 -38.19 -14.62
CA LEU A 59 12.20 -38.28 -14.67
C LEU A 59 11.74 -39.72 -14.85
N GLY A 60 10.88 -40.19 -13.95
CA GLY A 60 10.27 -41.51 -13.95
C GLY A 60 9.20 -41.73 -15.02
N GLU A 61 8.64 -42.95 -15.04
CA GLU A 61 7.63 -43.39 -16.00
C GLU A 61 6.28 -42.71 -15.75
N HIS A 62 5.54 -42.45 -16.84
CA HIS A 62 4.21 -41.81 -16.81
C HIS A 62 4.14 -40.43 -16.13
N THR A 63 5.29 -39.79 -15.93
CA THR A 63 5.38 -38.44 -15.36
C THR A 63 5.06 -37.37 -16.40
N ARG A 64 4.31 -36.35 -16.00
CA ARG A 64 3.92 -35.21 -16.84
C ARG A 64 4.46 -33.91 -16.27
N VAL A 65 5.14 -33.13 -17.13
CA VAL A 65 5.66 -31.81 -16.79
C VAL A 65 5.10 -30.78 -17.75
N HIS A 66 4.35 -29.80 -17.24
CA HIS A 66 3.75 -28.71 -18.01
C HIS A 66 4.14 -27.35 -17.45
N LYS A 67 4.57 -26.41 -18.32
CA LYS A 67 4.89 -25.02 -17.94
C LYS A 67 5.80 -24.89 -16.71
N SER A 68 6.69 -25.85 -16.48
CA SER A 68 7.42 -25.98 -15.22
C SER A 68 8.92 -25.91 -15.42
N ALA A 69 9.62 -25.40 -14.42
CA ALA A 69 11.07 -25.37 -14.38
C ALA A 69 11.60 -26.41 -13.40
N VAL A 70 12.44 -27.31 -13.89
CA VAL A 70 13.10 -28.34 -13.07
C VAL A 70 14.59 -28.01 -13.00
N GLY A 71 15.09 -27.79 -11.79
CA GLY A 71 16.48 -27.45 -11.54
C GLY A 71 17.43 -28.65 -11.66
N LYS A 72 18.70 -28.37 -11.36
CA LYS A 72 19.81 -29.32 -11.48
C LYS A 72 19.73 -30.41 -10.41
N GLY A 73 20.04 -31.65 -10.78
CA GLY A 73 20.08 -32.79 -9.86
C GLY A 73 18.72 -33.20 -9.28
N CYS A 74 17.61 -32.77 -9.86
CA CYS A 74 16.29 -33.17 -9.39
C CYS A 74 16.00 -34.65 -9.71
N VAL A 75 15.30 -35.32 -8.79
CA VAL A 75 14.85 -36.70 -8.97
C VAL A 75 13.34 -36.72 -8.87
N ILE A 76 12.68 -37.02 -10.00
CA ILE A 76 11.23 -37.09 -10.11
C ILE A 76 10.84 -38.55 -10.34
N GLY A 77 10.01 -39.10 -9.45
CA GLY A 77 9.52 -40.47 -9.47
C GLY A 77 8.51 -40.77 -10.58
N ASP A 78 7.80 -41.88 -10.40
CA ASP A 78 6.83 -42.40 -11.36
C ASP A 78 5.43 -41.82 -11.12
N ARG A 79 4.68 -41.61 -12.21
CA ARG A 79 3.28 -41.10 -12.21
C ARG A 79 3.14 -39.74 -11.51
N VAL A 80 4.16 -38.88 -11.60
CA VAL A 80 4.15 -37.54 -11.01
C VAL A 80 3.53 -36.54 -11.99
N THR A 81 2.73 -35.60 -11.48
CA THR A 81 2.19 -34.49 -12.28
C THR A 81 2.73 -33.16 -11.76
N ILE A 82 3.46 -32.43 -12.61
CA ILE A 82 4.01 -31.11 -12.30
C ILE A 82 3.42 -30.11 -13.29
N ASP A 83 2.65 -29.13 -12.79
CA ASP A 83 2.04 -28.07 -13.58
C ASP A 83 2.42 -26.68 -13.05
N GLY A 84 2.91 -25.81 -13.93
CA GLY A 84 3.19 -24.40 -13.62
C GLY A 84 4.14 -24.14 -12.44
N SER A 85 5.02 -25.10 -12.11
CA SER A 85 5.79 -25.09 -10.86
C SER A 85 7.29 -24.88 -11.08
N PHE A 86 7.97 -24.38 -10.06
CA PHE A 86 9.41 -24.09 -10.08
C PHE A 86 10.13 -24.93 -9.03
N LEU A 87 10.91 -25.91 -9.50
CA LEU A 87 11.76 -26.76 -8.68
C LEU A 87 13.20 -26.28 -8.82
N TRP A 88 13.86 -26.00 -7.69
CA TRP A 88 15.26 -25.58 -7.66
C TRP A 88 16.18 -26.81 -7.66
N SER A 89 17.35 -26.73 -7.03
CA SER A 89 18.37 -27.79 -7.14
C SER A 89 18.13 -28.92 -6.14
N ASN A 90 18.44 -30.14 -6.55
CA ASN A 90 18.39 -31.35 -5.71
C ASN A 90 17.01 -31.60 -5.07
N VAL A 91 15.92 -31.22 -5.74
CA VAL A 91 14.56 -31.51 -5.28
C VAL A 91 14.24 -32.97 -5.60
N VAL A 92 13.69 -33.69 -4.62
CA VAL A 92 13.26 -35.08 -4.78
C VAL A 92 11.75 -35.14 -4.68
N VAL A 93 11.09 -35.60 -5.73
CA VAL A 93 9.65 -35.83 -5.77
C VAL A 93 9.41 -37.32 -5.95
N GLU A 94 8.85 -37.98 -4.93
CA GLU A 94 8.54 -39.42 -4.97
C GLU A 94 7.27 -39.71 -5.80
N ASP A 95 6.96 -41.00 -5.97
CA ASP A 95 5.90 -41.48 -6.85
C ASP A 95 4.50 -40.94 -6.47
N ASP A 96 3.60 -40.90 -7.46
CA ASP A 96 2.19 -40.52 -7.28
C ASP A 96 1.98 -39.09 -6.71
N ALA A 97 3.01 -38.25 -6.67
CA ALA A 97 2.92 -36.88 -6.15
C ALA A 97 2.35 -35.90 -7.21
N VAL A 98 1.66 -34.86 -6.72
CA VAL A 98 1.06 -33.82 -7.57
C VAL A 98 1.55 -32.45 -7.09
N VAL A 99 2.08 -31.66 -8.01
CA VAL A 99 2.60 -30.31 -7.73
C VAL A 99 1.99 -29.33 -8.72
N THR A 100 1.22 -28.37 -8.22
CA THR A 100 0.54 -27.36 -9.03
C THR A 100 0.92 -25.96 -8.58
N HIS A 101 1.40 -25.12 -9.48
CA HIS A 101 1.73 -23.70 -9.26
C HIS A 101 2.52 -23.42 -7.97
N ALA A 102 3.51 -24.25 -7.66
CA ALA A 102 4.28 -24.16 -6.42
C ALA A 102 5.78 -23.87 -6.65
N ILE A 103 6.45 -23.33 -5.63
CA ILE A 103 7.90 -23.12 -5.61
C ILE A 103 8.52 -24.09 -4.60
N LEU A 104 9.45 -24.91 -5.05
CA LEU A 104 10.26 -25.80 -4.22
C LEU A 104 11.72 -25.34 -4.25
N CYS A 105 12.22 -24.87 -3.12
CA CYS A 105 13.62 -24.45 -2.96
C CYS A 105 14.58 -25.66 -2.90
N ASP A 106 15.88 -25.40 -2.68
CA ASP A 106 16.89 -26.46 -2.76
C ASP A 106 16.72 -27.53 -1.68
N ASN A 107 17.00 -28.78 -2.07
CA ASN A 107 16.99 -29.97 -1.19
C ASN A 107 15.62 -30.29 -0.56
N VAL A 108 14.52 -29.86 -1.18
CA VAL A 108 13.16 -30.21 -0.73
C VAL A 108 12.84 -31.66 -1.13
N VAL A 109 12.16 -32.39 -0.23
CA VAL A 109 11.72 -33.77 -0.48
C VAL A 109 10.21 -33.88 -0.35
N VAL A 110 9.54 -34.24 -1.44
CA VAL A 110 8.11 -34.51 -1.50
C VAL A 110 7.91 -36.01 -1.47
N LYS A 111 7.30 -36.54 -0.40
CA LYS A 111 7.06 -37.97 -0.25
C LYS A 111 5.92 -38.48 -1.13
N ARG A 112 5.87 -39.81 -1.25
CA ARG A 112 4.92 -40.52 -2.10
C ARG A 112 3.47 -40.07 -1.85
N GLY A 113 2.75 -39.77 -2.92
CA GLY A 113 1.33 -39.42 -2.88
C GLY A 113 1.02 -38.07 -2.22
N ALA A 114 2.01 -37.22 -1.94
CA ALA A 114 1.76 -35.88 -1.43
C ALA A 114 1.19 -34.96 -2.53
N VAL A 115 0.30 -34.07 -2.13
CA VAL A 115 -0.36 -33.10 -3.01
C VAL A 115 0.01 -31.69 -2.57
N ILE A 116 0.72 -30.97 -3.42
CA ILE A 116 1.10 -29.57 -3.20
C ILE A 116 0.16 -28.70 -4.01
N GLY A 117 -0.71 -27.98 -3.28
CA GLY A 117 -1.68 -27.06 -3.85
C GLY A 117 -1.07 -25.82 -4.51
N GLU A 118 -1.93 -25.05 -5.16
CA GLU A 118 -1.55 -23.82 -5.86
C GLU A 118 -0.94 -22.78 -4.91
N GLY A 119 0.09 -22.08 -5.40
CA GLY A 119 0.72 -20.98 -4.69
C GLY A 119 1.52 -21.39 -3.47
N CYS A 120 1.78 -22.67 -3.21
CA CYS A 120 2.62 -23.08 -2.09
C CYS A 120 4.10 -22.74 -2.31
N VAL A 121 4.79 -22.34 -1.23
CA VAL A 121 6.23 -22.05 -1.24
C VAL A 121 6.92 -22.89 -0.16
N LEU A 122 7.83 -23.77 -0.57
CA LEU A 122 8.59 -24.64 0.32
C LEU A 122 10.03 -24.14 0.41
N SER A 123 10.47 -23.76 1.61
CA SER A 123 11.84 -23.32 1.86
C SER A 123 12.85 -24.46 1.71
N PHE A 124 14.14 -24.12 1.84
CA PHE A 124 15.25 -25.06 1.75
C PHE A 124 15.14 -26.23 2.74
N GLY A 125 15.34 -27.46 2.25
CA GLY A 125 15.44 -28.66 3.09
C GLY A 125 14.14 -29.09 3.78
N VAL A 126 12.99 -28.61 3.33
CA VAL A 126 11.66 -29.03 3.82
C VAL A 126 11.34 -30.43 3.32
N VAL A 127 10.68 -31.24 4.16
CA VAL A 127 10.18 -32.57 3.79
C VAL A 127 8.68 -32.61 4.00
N ILE A 128 7.92 -32.97 2.97
CA ILE A 128 6.47 -33.17 3.07
C ILE A 128 6.19 -34.67 3.19
N GLY A 129 5.43 -35.05 4.21
CA GLY A 129 5.08 -36.43 4.54
C GLY A 129 4.25 -37.12 3.47
N ALA A 130 4.24 -38.46 3.49
CA ALA A 130 3.56 -39.26 2.48
C ALA A 130 2.03 -39.09 2.57
N GLY A 131 1.37 -38.92 1.42
CA GLY A 131 -0.08 -38.74 1.34
C GLY A 131 -0.62 -37.42 1.92
N PHE A 132 0.26 -36.49 2.33
CA PHE A 132 -0.16 -35.23 2.91
C PHE A 132 -0.56 -34.23 1.82
N THR A 133 -1.69 -33.55 2.04
CA THR A 133 -2.18 -32.50 1.14
C THR A 133 -1.90 -31.15 1.78
N LEU A 134 -1.00 -30.38 1.19
CA LEU A 134 -0.72 -29.02 1.63
C LEU A 134 -1.85 -28.09 1.19
N PRO A 135 -2.39 -27.25 2.10
CA PRO A 135 -3.38 -26.26 1.74
C PRO A 135 -2.78 -25.24 0.76
N PRO A 136 -3.57 -24.71 -0.19
CA PRO A 136 -3.10 -23.73 -1.16
C PRO A 136 -2.60 -22.45 -0.46
N PHE A 137 -1.68 -21.75 -1.11
CA PHE A 137 -1.05 -20.51 -0.62
C PHE A 137 -0.32 -20.65 0.72
N SER A 138 0.21 -21.84 1.00
CA SER A 138 0.93 -22.13 2.25
C SER A 138 2.45 -21.98 2.06
N LYS A 139 3.10 -21.24 2.97
CA LYS A 139 4.55 -21.12 3.06
C LYS A 139 5.05 -22.11 4.12
N VAL A 140 6.05 -22.93 3.83
CA VAL A 140 6.63 -23.87 4.81
C VAL A 140 8.11 -23.58 4.99
N THR A 141 8.56 -23.42 6.24
CA THR A 141 9.97 -23.15 6.57
C THR A 141 10.58 -24.17 7.52
N LYS A 142 11.90 -24.31 7.45
CA LYS A 142 12.71 -24.98 8.49
C LYS A 142 13.24 -24.00 9.54
N SER A 143 13.11 -22.69 9.32
CA SER A 143 13.57 -21.71 10.31
C SER A 143 12.66 -21.73 11.54
N VAL A 144 13.27 -21.90 12.71
CA VAL A 144 12.61 -21.60 13.98
C VAL A 144 12.46 -20.07 14.02
N VAL A 145 11.34 -19.58 14.57
CA VAL A 145 11.17 -18.14 14.86
C VAL A 145 12.40 -17.71 15.65
N GLN A 146 13.30 -16.94 15.03
CA GLN A 146 14.19 -16.12 15.81
C GLN A 146 13.27 -15.03 16.32
N ALA A 147 12.89 -15.10 17.60
CA ALA A 147 12.53 -13.88 18.28
C ALA A 147 13.74 -12.98 18.07
N GLU A 148 13.55 -11.89 17.33
CA GLU A 148 14.53 -10.82 17.31
C GLU A 148 14.67 -10.42 18.78
N ASP A 149 15.74 -10.88 19.42
CA ASP A 149 16.23 -10.27 20.65
C ASP A 149 16.63 -8.88 20.19
N ASP A 150 15.79 -7.91 20.52
CA ASP A 150 15.98 -6.47 20.38
C ASP A 150 17.24 -6.08 21.16
N GLY A 151 18.39 -6.49 20.60
CA GLY A 151 19.74 -6.22 21.02
C GLY A 151 20.07 -4.78 20.70
N PHE A 152 19.37 -3.87 21.37
CA PHE A 152 19.82 -2.54 21.70
C PHE A 152 21.08 -2.70 22.57
N PHE A 153 22.20 -3.05 21.94
CA PHE A 153 23.51 -2.94 22.57
C PHE A 153 23.79 -1.44 22.68
N SER A 154 23.66 -0.92 23.90
CA SER A 154 24.26 0.36 24.26
C SER A 154 25.76 0.25 24.02
N ASP A 155 26.24 0.97 23.03
CA ASP A 155 27.65 1.20 22.80
C ASP A 155 28.16 2.10 23.93
N ASP A 156 28.76 1.49 24.95
CA ASP A 156 29.61 2.19 25.91
C ASP A 156 30.92 1.41 26.08
N GLU A 157 32.00 2.14 25.83
CA GLU A 157 33.37 1.71 25.59
C GLU A 157 34.04 1.01 26.78
N GLN A 158 34.88 0.01 26.50
CA GLN A 158 36.20 -0.11 27.15
C GLN A 158 37.17 -1.04 26.39
N GLU A 159 38.28 -0.43 25.95
CA GLU A 159 39.47 -1.11 25.43
C GLU A 159 40.10 -2.07 26.45
N LEU A 160 40.69 -3.20 25.98
CA LEU A 160 42.13 -3.50 26.08
C LEU A 160 42.49 -4.96 25.69
N THR A 161 43.33 -5.04 24.65
CA THR A 161 44.52 -5.92 24.47
C THR A 161 44.44 -7.40 24.04
N VAL A 162 45.18 -7.62 22.96
CA VAL A 162 45.65 -8.80 22.22
C VAL A 162 46.45 -9.82 23.06
N ALA A 163 46.18 -11.13 22.91
CA ALA A 163 47.16 -12.16 22.51
C ALA A 163 46.57 -13.60 22.58
N ALA A 164 46.97 -14.41 21.59
CA ALA A 164 46.42 -15.72 21.25
C ALA A 164 46.66 -16.85 22.26
N VAL A 165 45.63 -17.69 22.49
CA VAL A 165 45.77 -19.13 22.81
C VAL A 165 44.63 -19.92 22.14
N LYS A 166 44.98 -20.94 21.36
CA LYS A 166 44.08 -21.97 20.81
C LYS A 166 43.67 -22.98 21.90
N LYS A 167 42.47 -23.56 21.73
CA LYS A 167 41.81 -24.65 22.50
C LYS A 167 41.11 -24.12 23.76
N GLU A 168 39.85 -24.44 24.07
CA GLU A 168 39.08 -25.67 23.87
C GLU A 168 37.58 -25.35 23.65
N ALA A 169 36.88 -26.26 22.97
CA ALA A 169 35.43 -26.33 22.99
C ALA A 169 34.92 -26.74 24.39
N PRO A 170 33.79 -26.19 24.86
CA PRO A 170 32.82 -26.91 25.66
C PRO A 170 31.63 -27.24 24.73
N VAL A 171 31.56 -28.46 24.20
CA VAL A 171 30.80 -29.58 24.78
C VAL A 171 29.29 -29.30 24.85
N LYS A 172 28.61 -29.85 23.84
CA LYS A 172 27.36 -30.61 23.94
C LYS A 172 26.32 -30.05 24.91
N GLU A 173 25.45 -29.19 24.40
CA GLU A 173 24.03 -29.37 24.66
C GLU A 173 23.42 -30.03 23.42
N GLU A 174 22.79 -31.18 23.62
CA GLU A 174 22.00 -31.85 22.61
C GLU A 174 20.91 -30.88 22.15
N ALA A 175 21.10 -30.27 20.99
CA ALA A 175 20.04 -29.59 20.29
C ALA A 175 18.92 -30.62 20.09
N LYS A 176 17.88 -30.56 20.93
CA LYS A 176 16.63 -31.27 20.68
C LYS A 176 16.27 -30.94 19.25
N SER A 177 16.32 -31.94 18.38
CA SER A 177 15.85 -31.79 17.01
C SER A 177 14.47 -31.14 17.09
N PRO A 178 14.23 -30.00 16.43
CA PRO A 178 12.93 -29.36 16.44
C PRO A 178 11.88 -30.42 16.13
N GLN A 179 10.97 -30.66 17.09
CA GLN A 179 9.94 -31.66 16.94
C GLN A 179 8.89 -31.05 16.00
N TRP A 180 8.98 -31.41 14.72
CA TRP A 180 8.05 -30.92 13.70
C TRP A 180 6.65 -31.45 13.96
N GLN A 181 5.66 -30.57 13.86
CA GLN A 181 4.27 -30.95 14.06
C GLN A 181 3.79 -31.73 12.83
N PRO A 182 3.31 -32.97 12.99
CA PRO A 182 2.80 -33.77 11.87
C PRO A 182 1.57 -33.17 11.20
N GLU A 183 0.90 -32.21 11.85
CA GLU A 183 -0.31 -31.54 11.37
C GLU A 183 -0.01 -30.57 10.22
N ASP A 184 1.16 -29.94 10.21
CA ASP A 184 1.54 -28.93 9.21
C ASP A 184 2.18 -29.53 7.96
N VAL A 185 2.91 -30.64 8.11
CA VAL A 185 3.77 -31.22 7.06
C VAL A 185 3.57 -32.72 6.86
N GLY A 186 2.66 -33.35 7.58
CA GLY A 186 2.40 -34.79 7.50
C GLY A 186 3.35 -35.65 8.33
N VAL A 187 3.03 -36.95 8.45
CA VAL A 187 3.83 -37.91 9.23
C VAL A 187 5.22 -38.07 8.61
N GLY A 188 6.26 -37.74 9.40
CA GLY A 188 7.65 -37.79 8.94
C GLY A 188 8.10 -36.57 8.13
N GLY A 189 7.25 -35.54 8.03
CA GLY A 189 7.62 -34.26 7.46
C GLY A 189 8.58 -33.46 8.35
N VAL A 190 9.30 -32.52 7.73
CA VAL A 190 10.28 -31.64 8.36
C VAL A 190 9.97 -30.22 7.91
N GLY A 191 9.48 -29.39 8.82
CA GLY A 191 9.14 -27.99 8.58
C GLY A 191 7.97 -27.54 9.46
N ARG A 192 7.77 -26.23 9.54
CA ARG A 192 6.59 -25.58 10.13
C ARG A 192 5.91 -24.69 9.09
N LEU A 193 4.61 -24.46 9.24
CA LEU A 193 3.91 -23.46 8.45
C LEU A 193 4.41 -22.06 8.84
N TRP A 194 4.76 -21.25 7.84
CA TRP A 194 5.05 -19.82 8.01
C TRP A 194 3.73 -19.06 7.96
N THR A 195 3.46 -18.32 9.02
CA THR A 195 2.21 -17.61 9.24
C THR A 195 2.36 -16.14 8.84
N LEU A 196 1.23 -15.44 8.72
CA LEU A 196 1.25 -14.01 8.42
C LEU A 196 1.83 -13.18 9.58
N ASP A 197 1.77 -13.74 10.79
CA ASP A 197 2.36 -13.16 11.98
C ASP A 197 3.91 -13.20 11.93
N ASP A 198 4.48 -14.14 11.17
CA ASP A 198 5.94 -14.17 10.90
C ASP A 198 6.37 -13.10 9.87
N ASP A 199 5.43 -12.52 9.12
CA ASP A 199 5.68 -11.42 8.16
C ASP A 199 5.32 -10.04 8.77
N ASP A 200 4.98 -9.95 10.07
CA ASP A 200 4.46 -8.75 10.75
C ASP A 200 3.23 -8.11 10.07
N ILE A 201 2.50 -8.88 9.24
CA ILE A 201 1.34 -8.37 8.51
C ILE A 201 0.13 -8.39 9.43
N GLN A 202 -0.15 -7.25 10.04
CA GLN A 202 -1.38 -7.06 10.81
C GLN A 202 -2.60 -7.20 9.89
N VAL A 203 -3.52 -8.06 10.29
CA VAL A 203 -4.80 -8.21 9.63
C VAL A 203 -5.79 -7.44 10.49
N GLU A 204 -5.88 -6.12 10.29
CA GLU A 204 -6.72 -5.19 11.05
C GLU A 204 -8.09 -5.79 11.31
N SER A 205 -8.39 -6.20 12.54
CA SER A 205 -9.76 -6.57 12.89
C SER A 205 -10.56 -5.28 12.85
N ASP A 206 -11.58 -5.18 11.99
CA ASP A 206 -12.51 -4.05 12.06
C ASP A 206 -13.17 -4.11 13.44
N SER A 207 -12.68 -3.31 14.37
CA SER A 207 -12.97 -3.50 15.79
C SER A 207 -14.24 -2.81 16.28
N ASP A 208 -15.03 -2.18 15.40
CA ASP A 208 -16.12 -1.30 15.88
C ASP A 208 -17.54 -1.66 15.41
N GLU A 209 -17.78 -2.78 14.71
CA GLU A 209 -19.15 -3.26 14.39
C GLU A 209 -19.44 -4.75 14.69
N GLU A 210 -18.57 -5.45 15.41
CA GLU A 210 -18.62 -6.91 15.58
C GLU A 210 -19.16 -7.35 16.97
N ALA A 211 -20.22 -6.72 17.47
CA ALA A 211 -20.82 -7.12 18.75
C ALA A 211 -21.89 -8.23 18.65
N ASP A 212 -22.38 -8.54 17.44
CA ASP A 212 -23.58 -9.39 17.24
C ASP A 212 -23.41 -10.59 16.27
N GLU A 213 -22.20 -10.89 15.76
CA GLU A 213 -21.97 -12.04 14.86
C GLU A 213 -21.51 -13.32 15.59
N ASP A 214 -21.92 -14.50 15.09
CA ASP A 214 -21.51 -15.81 15.61
C ASP A 214 -19.97 -16.00 15.55
N GLU A 215 -19.34 -16.41 16.66
CA GLU A 215 -17.87 -16.57 16.81
C GLU A 215 -17.25 -17.47 15.71
N ALA A 216 -17.98 -18.47 15.21
CA ALA A 216 -17.55 -19.34 14.12
C ALA A 216 -17.54 -18.65 12.75
N VAL A 217 -18.45 -17.69 12.52
CA VAL A 217 -18.55 -16.91 11.27
C VAL A 217 -17.45 -15.86 11.23
N ALA A 218 -17.21 -15.17 12.36
CA ALA A 218 -16.10 -14.24 12.52
C ALA A 218 -14.73 -14.93 12.28
N ALA A 219 -14.53 -16.14 12.82
CA ALA A 219 -13.33 -16.95 12.59
C ALA A 219 -13.15 -17.38 11.12
N ALA A 220 -14.23 -17.78 10.44
CA ALA A 220 -14.19 -18.14 9.03
C ALA A 220 -13.89 -16.93 8.13
N ARG A 221 -14.46 -15.76 8.43
CA ARG A 221 -14.23 -14.49 7.71
C ARG A 221 -12.79 -14.00 7.89
N THR A 222 -12.24 -14.06 9.09
CA THR A 222 -10.82 -13.76 9.33
C THR A 222 -9.88 -14.75 8.63
N GLN A 223 -10.21 -16.06 8.60
CA GLN A 223 -9.45 -17.04 7.82
C GLN A 223 -9.52 -16.78 6.31
N ALA A 224 -10.69 -16.41 5.78
CA ALA A 224 -10.85 -16.06 4.37
C ALA A 224 -10.04 -14.80 4.00
N ARG A 225 -10.04 -13.77 4.84
CA ARG A 225 -9.25 -12.56 4.64
C ARG A 225 -7.74 -12.83 4.72
N ARG A 226 -7.31 -13.69 5.65
CA ARG A 226 -5.91 -14.16 5.72
C ARG A 226 -5.51 -14.91 4.44
N LEU A 227 -6.41 -15.74 3.91
CA LEU A 227 -6.19 -16.42 2.63
C LEU A 227 -6.07 -15.42 1.48
N GLU A 228 -6.90 -14.38 1.42
CA GLU A 228 -6.83 -13.33 0.39
C GLU A 228 -5.52 -12.52 0.47
N LYS A 229 -5.07 -12.15 1.68
CA LYS A 229 -3.73 -11.53 1.87
C LYS A 229 -2.60 -12.47 1.45
N ARG A 230 -2.71 -13.78 1.70
CA ARG A 230 -1.73 -14.75 1.18
C ARG A 230 -1.78 -14.83 -0.34
N LYS A 231 -2.97 -14.81 -0.94
CA LYS A 231 -3.13 -14.80 -2.40
C LYS A 231 -2.50 -13.57 -3.06
N SER A 232 -2.52 -12.40 -2.42
CA SER A 232 -1.85 -11.21 -2.96
C SER A 232 -0.33 -11.27 -2.84
N SER A 233 0.21 -11.96 -1.82
CA SER A 233 1.66 -12.08 -1.60
C SER A 233 2.31 -13.25 -2.35
N LEU A 234 1.57 -14.33 -2.63
CA LEU A 234 2.10 -15.55 -3.25
C LEU A 234 1.74 -15.68 -4.75
N MET A 235 2.52 -16.47 -5.48
CA MET A 235 2.29 -16.70 -6.91
C MET A 235 1.04 -17.56 -7.16
N GLY A 236 0.40 -17.34 -8.31
CA GLY A 236 -0.63 -18.27 -8.84
C GLY A 236 -2.07 -17.93 -8.50
N ALA A 237 -2.34 -16.88 -7.71
CA ALA A 237 -3.69 -16.36 -7.46
C ALA A 237 -4.29 -15.72 -8.71
N ARG A 238 -4.79 -16.55 -9.64
CA ARG A 238 -5.38 -16.10 -10.91
C ARG A 238 -6.60 -15.21 -10.70
N ASP A 239 -7.33 -15.43 -9.62
CA ASP A 239 -8.47 -14.63 -9.18
C ASP A 239 -8.04 -13.21 -8.79
N VAL A 240 -7.01 -13.06 -7.96
CA VAL A 240 -6.48 -11.75 -7.57
C VAL A 240 -5.88 -11.03 -8.77
N VAL A 241 -5.10 -11.74 -9.59
CA VAL A 241 -4.55 -11.18 -10.83
C VAL A 241 -5.66 -10.75 -11.78
N ALA A 242 -6.71 -11.56 -11.97
CA ALA A 242 -7.84 -11.21 -12.83
C ALA A 242 -8.63 -9.99 -12.30
N LYS A 243 -8.86 -9.91 -10.98
CA LYS A 243 -9.45 -8.72 -10.35
C LYS A 243 -8.58 -7.49 -10.61
N MET A 244 -7.26 -7.62 -10.44
CA MET A 244 -6.31 -6.53 -10.62
C MET A 244 -6.17 -6.10 -12.09
N THR A 245 -6.18 -7.04 -13.04
CA THR A 245 -6.17 -6.74 -14.48
C THR A 245 -7.48 -6.13 -14.92
N HIS A 246 -8.61 -6.60 -14.42
CA HIS A 246 -9.91 -5.97 -14.70
C HIS A 246 -9.96 -4.53 -14.15
N ARG A 247 -9.42 -4.30 -12.95
CA ARG A 247 -9.26 -2.95 -12.40
C ARG A 247 -8.37 -2.07 -13.27
N TRP A 248 -7.26 -2.63 -13.76
CA TRP A 248 -6.37 -1.93 -14.67
C TRP A 248 -7.03 -1.62 -16.01
N GLU A 249 -7.76 -2.56 -16.60
CA GLU A 249 -8.51 -2.38 -17.84
C GLU A 249 -9.63 -1.35 -17.68
N ALA A 250 -10.32 -1.33 -16.52
CA ALA A 250 -11.31 -0.31 -16.19
C ALA A 250 -10.68 1.10 -16.07
N TRP A 251 -9.49 1.19 -15.48
CA TRP A 251 -8.71 2.43 -15.42
C TRP A 251 -8.22 2.87 -16.81
N ASP A 252 -7.81 1.95 -17.68
CA ASP A 252 -7.35 2.24 -19.04
C ASP A 252 -8.50 2.71 -19.94
N THR A 253 -9.72 2.19 -19.71
CA THR A 253 -10.94 2.69 -20.38
C THR A 253 -11.32 4.09 -19.91
N LEU A 254 -11.18 4.41 -18.61
CA LEU A 254 -11.40 5.76 -18.08
C LEU A 254 -10.37 6.77 -18.59
N SER A 255 -9.11 6.34 -18.77
CA SER A 255 -8.06 7.18 -19.36
C SER A 255 -8.21 7.38 -20.87
N SER A 256 -9.03 6.57 -21.54
CA SER A 256 -9.21 6.60 -23.00
C SER A 256 -10.56 7.17 -23.46
N SER A 257 -11.47 7.51 -22.53
CA SER A 257 -12.73 8.19 -22.82
C SER A 257 -12.74 9.59 -22.24
N GLU A 258 -12.34 10.57 -23.05
CA GLU A 258 -12.64 12.00 -22.84
C GLU A 258 -14.12 12.30 -23.16
N GLU A 259 -15.05 11.56 -22.58
CA GLU A 259 -16.48 11.91 -22.60
C GLU A 259 -16.95 11.97 -21.14
N GLU A 260 -17.04 13.20 -20.62
CA GLU A 260 -17.62 13.55 -19.34
C GLU A 260 -19.13 13.26 -19.39
N ASP A 261 -19.55 12.09 -18.91
CA ASP A 261 -20.95 11.81 -18.60
C ASP A 261 -21.18 12.02 -17.09
N GLU A 262 -22.09 12.93 -16.74
CA GLU A 262 -22.41 13.45 -15.39
C GLU A 262 -23.06 12.41 -14.43
N ASP A 263 -23.05 11.12 -14.75
CA ASP A 263 -23.66 10.05 -13.93
C ASP A 263 -22.63 9.19 -13.16
N ASP A 264 -21.32 9.45 -13.29
CA ASP A 264 -20.24 8.56 -12.81
C ASP A 264 -19.77 8.78 -11.35
N ASP A 265 -20.26 9.81 -10.66
CA ASP A 265 -19.90 10.10 -9.27
C ASP A 265 -20.39 9.01 -8.28
N ALA A 266 -21.47 8.30 -8.61
CA ALA A 266 -22.02 7.24 -7.76
C ALA A 266 -21.15 5.96 -7.76
N PHE A 267 -20.37 5.70 -8.82
CA PHE A 267 -19.57 4.49 -8.97
C PHE A 267 -18.13 4.65 -8.43
N LEU A 268 -17.59 5.87 -8.49
CA LEU A 268 -16.32 6.23 -7.85
C LEU A 268 -16.38 6.15 -6.32
N ALA A 269 -17.55 6.39 -5.73
CA ALA A 269 -17.79 6.21 -4.30
C ALA A 269 -17.68 4.74 -3.85
N GLU A 270 -18.04 3.78 -4.70
CA GLU A 270 -18.06 2.35 -4.35
C GLU A 270 -16.67 1.69 -4.52
N ALA A 271 -15.88 2.14 -5.50
CA ALA A 271 -14.51 1.67 -5.71
C ALA A 271 -13.52 2.16 -4.63
N ASN A 272 -13.79 3.32 -4.03
CA ASN A 272 -12.98 3.90 -2.95
C ASN A 272 -13.37 3.37 -1.56
N ALA A 273 -14.47 2.62 -1.44
CA ALA A 273 -14.98 2.13 -0.16
C ALA A 273 -14.29 0.85 0.35
N THR A 274 -13.49 0.14 -0.45
CA THR A 274 -12.89 -1.15 -0.05
C THR A 274 -11.36 -1.15 0.08
N ALA A 275 -10.71 0.00 -0.10
CA ALA A 275 -9.35 0.24 0.37
C ALA A 275 -9.47 1.41 1.34
N GLN A 276 -9.31 1.16 2.63
CA GLN A 276 -9.22 2.22 3.63
C GLN A 276 -7.83 2.88 3.52
N GLU A 277 -7.50 3.37 2.33
CA GLU A 277 -6.45 4.37 2.16
C GLU A 277 -6.98 5.61 2.84
N VAL A 278 -6.39 5.94 3.99
CA VAL A 278 -6.70 7.16 4.73
C VAL A 278 -6.66 8.32 3.73
N PRO A 279 -7.75 9.10 3.56
CA PRO A 279 -7.80 10.16 2.57
C PRO A 279 -6.58 11.08 2.69
N PHE A 280 -5.99 11.47 1.56
CA PHE A 280 -4.81 12.35 1.52
C PHE A 280 -4.95 13.56 2.47
N GLN A 281 -6.13 14.18 2.47
CA GLN A 281 -6.45 15.30 3.33
C GLN A 281 -6.43 14.95 4.83
N GLN A 282 -6.84 13.74 5.21
CA GLN A 282 -6.80 13.28 6.60
C GLN A 282 -5.35 13.09 7.09
N ILE A 283 -4.47 12.53 6.25
CA ILE A 283 -3.04 12.38 6.60
C ILE A 283 -2.36 13.73 6.76
N VAL A 284 -2.60 14.67 5.83
CA VAL A 284 -2.04 16.03 5.92
C VAL A 284 -2.57 16.74 7.15
N ARG A 285 -3.87 16.63 7.44
CA ARG A 285 -4.50 17.18 8.64
C ARG A 285 -3.91 16.60 9.92
N GLU A 286 -3.71 15.29 9.98
CA GLU A 286 -3.07 14.62 11.11
C GLU A 286 -1.62 15.09 11.32
N ASN A 287 -0.84 15.22 10.26
CA ASN A 287 0.53 15.75 10.32
C ASN A 287 0.56 17.19 10.86
N VAL A 288 -0.39 18.04 10.46
CA VAL A 288 -0.51 19.40 11.00
C VAL A 288 -0.89 19.37 12.48
N CYS A 289 -1.90 18.58 12.85
CA CYS A 289 -2.38 18.51 14.23
C CYS A 289 -1.33 17.94 15.19
N THR A 290 -0.69 16.83 14.82
CA THR A 290 0.36 16.17 15.61
C THR A 290 1.63 17.02 15.66
N GLY A 291 2.05 17.59 14.53
CA GLY A 291 3.23 18.44 14.44
C GLY A 291 3.12 19.71 15.28
N ASP A 292 1.96 20.37 15.25
CA ASP A 292 1.74 21.57 16.06
C ASP A 292 1.62 21.26 17.56
N ALA A 293 0.96 20.15 17.93
CA ALA A 293 0.86 19.68 19.31
C ALA A 293 2.23 19.27 19.89
N ALA A 294 3.10 18.67 19.08
CA ALA A 294 4.47 18.30 19.45
C ALA A 294 5.44 19.51 19.45
N GLY A 295 5.02 20.66 18.90
CA GLY A 295 5.85 21.87 18.84
C GLY A 295 6.97 21.80 17.81
N HIS A 296 6.79 21.03 16.74
CA HIS A 296 7.77 20.92 15.65
C HIS A 296 7.91 22.25 14.90
N ASN A 297 9.04 22.43 14.21
CA ASN A 297 9.24 23.59 13.34
C ASN A 297 8.28 23.52 12.15
N VAL A 298 7.58 24.63 11.90
CA VAL A 298 6.58 24.77 10.84
C VAL A 298 7.19 24.57 9.44
N ASP A 299 8.45 24.98 9.24
CA ASP A 299 9.14 24.80 7.96
C ASP A 299 9.51 23.32 7.70
N ASP A 300 9.84 22.55 8.74
CA ASP A 300 10.16 21.12 8.61
C ASP A 300 8.89 20.32 8.28
N LEU A 301 7.78 20.62 8.98
CA LEU A 301 6.46 20.05 8.68
C LEU A 301 6.02 20.37 7.24
N PHE A 302 6.28 21.58 6.76
CA PHE A 302 5.98 21.95 5.39
C PHE A 302 6.81 21.15 4.37
N MET A 303 8.09 20.88 4.66
CA MET A 303 8.92 20.03 3.79
C MET A 303 8.39 18.60 3.72
N GLU A 304 7.91 18.05 4.83
CA GLU A 304 7.25 16.74 4.88
C GLU A 304 5.95 16.73 4.05
N ILE A 305 5.05 17.69 4.29
CA ILE A 305 3.79 17.83 3.54
C ILE A 305 4.05 18.02 2.05
N LYS A 306 5.04 18.85 1.70
CA LYS A 306 5.43 19.10 0.30
C LYS A 306 6.00 17.84 -0.35
N SER A 307 6.81 17.07 0.37
CA SER A 307 7.32 15.79 -0.13
C SER A 307 6.18 14.79 -0.38
N PHE A 308 5.18 14.75 0.51
CA PHE A 308 4.02 13.89 0.41
C PHE A 308 3.09 14.30 -0.75
N LYS A 309 2.87 15.61 -0.94
CA LYS A 309 2.17 16.17 -2.10
C LYS A 309 2.77 15.66 -3.42
N PHE A 310 4.09 15.74 -3.56
CA PHE A 310 4.77 15.29 -4.79
C PHE A 310 4.74 13.77 -4.96
N ALA A 311 4.81 13.01 -3.86
CA ALA A 311 4.69 11.55 -3.92
C ALA A 311 3.30 11.11 -4.42
N GLN A 312 2.25 11.84 -4.04
CA GLN A 312 0.86 11.54 -4.41
C GLN A 312 0.35 12.31 -5.65
N ASN A 313 1.22 13.09 -6.30
CA ASN A 313 0.90 13.92 -7.47
C ASN A 313 -0.36 14.81 -7.29
N ARG A 314 -0.47 15.49 -6.14
CA ARG A 314 -1.60 16.37 -5.80
C ARG A 314 -1.30 17.87 -5.99
N SER A 315 -2.36 18.70 -6.06
CA SER A 315 -2.28 20.17 -6.17
C SER A 315 -2.02 20.86 -4.82
N PHE A 316 -1.69 22.16 -4.83
CA PHE A 316 -1.54 22.93 -3.58
C PHE A 316 -2.90 23.28 -2.98
N ALA A 317 -3.92 23.52 -3.81
CA ALA A 317 -5.33 23.61 -3.40
C ALA A 317 -5.78 22.46 -2.48
N GLU A 318 -5.50 21.20 -2.82
CA GLU A 318 -5.85 20.05 -1.96
C GLU A 318 -5.09 20.05 -0.62
N VAL A 319 -3.85 20.54 -0.61
CA VAL A 319 -3.03 20.65 0.61
C VAL A 319 -3.60 21.76 1.51
N ILE A 320 -3.98 22.90 0.94
CA ILE A 320 -4.64 24.01 1.64
C ILE A 320 -5.96 23.54 2.26
N GLY A 321 -6.76 22.80 1.47
CA GLY A 321 -8.00 22.17 1.92
C GLY A 321 -7.84 21.22 3.10
N ALA A 322 -6.64 20.72 3.38
CA ALA A 322 -6.35 19.90 4.55
C ALA A 322 -5.73 20.70 5.72
N ILE A 323 -4.83 21.63 5.42
CA ILE A 323 -4.15 22.45 6.43
C ILE A 323 -5.15 23.35 7.16
N VAL A 324 -6.00 24.08 6.42
CA VAL A 324 -6.93 25.06 6.99
C VAL A 324 -7.89 24.41 8.00
N PRO A 325 -8.60 23.30 7.67
CA PRO A 325 -9.38 22.54 8.64
C PRO A 325 -8.56 22.07 9.85
N GLY A 326 -7.37 21.53 9.63
CA GLY A 326 -6.51 21.02 10.72
C GLY A 326 -6.10 22.11 11.71
N LEU A 327 -5.84 23.33 11.22
CA LEU A 327 -5.58 24.49 12.09
C LEU A 327 -6.79 24.90 12.91
N LEU A 328 -7.99 24.79 12.33
CA LEU A 328 -9.23 25.10 13.02
C LEU A 328 -9.60 24.05 14.09
N ASP A 329 -9.27 22.77 13.89
CA ASP A 329 -9.49 21.74 14.92
C ASP A 329 -8.57 21.89 16.13
N LEU A 330 -7.39 22.48 15.93
CA LEU A 330 -6.45 22.76 17.02
C LEU A 330 -6.93 23.88 17.96
N VAL A 331 -7.96 24.64 17.56
CA VAL A 331 -8.54 25.68 18.40
C VAL A 331 -9.53 25.04 19.38
N PRO A 332 -9.31 25.14 20.70
CA PRO A 332 -10.18 24.51 21.68
C PRO A 332 -11.57 25.15 21.66
N THR A 333 -12.60 24.38 21.31
CA THR A 333 -14.00 24.84 21.22
C THR A 333 -14.87 24.39 22.42
N GLY A 334 -14.27 23.76 23.44
CA GLY A 334 -15.00 23.17 24.59
C GLY A 334 -15.47 24.16 25.67
N ASN A 335 -16.72 23.96 26.13
CA ASN A 335 -17.44 24.53 27.28
C ASN A 335 -17.16 26.00 27.66
N GLY A 336 -17.90 26.92 27.03
CA GLY A 336 -18.15 28.28 27.56
C GLY A 336 -17.17 29.37 27.13
N GLN A 337 -16.30 29.10 26.15
CA GLN A 337 -15.44 30.13 25.58
C GLN A 337 -16.26 31.15 24.77
N THR A 338 -15.93 32.43 24.93
CA THR A 338 -16.54 33.50 24.15
C THR A 338 -15.97 33.52 22.73
N ALA A 339 -16.76 34.00 21.76
CA ALA A 339 -16.37 34.18 20.36
C ALA A 339 -14.98 34.83 20.19
N LEU A 340 -14.66 35.81 21.04
CA LEU A 340 -13.39 36.54 21.03
C LEU A 340 -12.18 35.65 21.34
N VAL A 341 -12.32 34.69 22.26
CA VAL A 341 -11.22 33.79 22.66
C VAL A 341 -10.95 32.78 21.55
N ILE A 342 -12.01 32.28 20.90
CA ILE A 342 -11.90 31.37 19.76
C ILE A 342 -11.18 32.07 18.61
N LEU A 343 -11.62 33.29 18.23
CA LEU A 343 -10.97 34.07 17.18
C LEU A 343 -9.52 34.44 17.51
N GLY A 344 -9.22 34.74 18.77
CA GLY A 344 -7.83 34.95 19.21
C GLY A 344 -6.96 33.70 19.03
N GLY A 345 -7.52 32.51 19.30
CA GLY A 345 -6.87 31.24 19.06
C GLY A 345 -6.64 30.96 17.57
N VAL A 346 -7.65 31.20 16.73
CA VAL A 346 -7.54 31.08 15.27
C VAL A 346 -6.45 32.00 14.74
N ARG A 347 -6.47 33.29 15.09
CA ARG A 347 -5.48 34.27 14.61
C ARG A 347 -4.06 33.88 15.02
N ALA A 348 -3.87 33.37 16.24
CA ALA A 348 -2.55 32.91 16.70
C ALA A 348 -2.04 31.70 15.88
N LYS A 349 -2.92 30.74 15.54
CA LYS A 349 -2.56 29.58 14.72
C LYS A 349 -2.30 29.98 13.27
N PHE A 350 -3.16 30.81 12.70
CA PHE A 350 -3.01 31.29 11.32
C PHE A 350 -1.74 32.13 11.15
N GLN A 351 -1.44 33.03 12.10
CA GLN A 351 -0.17 33.78 12.08
C GLN A 351 1.06 32.88 12.15
N LYS A 352 1.02 31.82 12.97
CA LYS A 352 2.12 30.86 13.07
C LYS A 352 2.35 30.10 11.75
N TRP A 353 1.28 29.74 11.04
CA TRP A 353 1.32 28.97 9.80
C TRP A 353 1.28 29.82 8.52
N SER A 354 1.18 31.15 8.64
CA SER A 354 1.04 32.07 7.51
C SER A 354 2.17 31.92 6.49
N GLY A 355 3.42 31.80 6.97
CA GLY A 355 4.57 31.62 6.09
C GLY A 355 4.57 30.31 5.29
N VAL A 356 3.81 29.29 5.72
CA VAL A 356 3.62 28.05 4.96
C VAL A 356 2.52 28.21 3.94
N ILE A 357 1.38 28.77 4.34
CA ILE A 357 0.23 28.96 3.46
C ILE A 357 0.57 29.92 2.32
N GLN A 358 1.26 31.02 2.59
CA GLN A 358 1.76 31.94 1.55
C GLN A 358 2.73 31.27 0.55
N ARG A 359 3.41 30.18 0.91
CA ARG A 359 4.25 29.41 -0.03
C ARG A 359 3.47 28.37 -0.82
N CYS A 360 2.27 28.00 -0.36
CA CYS A 360 1.33 27.14 -1.09
C CYS A 360 0.51 27.93 -2.09
N LEU A 361 0.25 29.21 -1.84
CA LEU A 361 -0.50 30.12 -2.71
C LEU A 361 0.35 30.51 -3.93
N VAL A 362 0.27 29.74 -5.00
CA VAL A 362 0.99 30.01 -6.25
C VAL A 362 0.03 30.49 -7.34
N GLU A 363 -1.15 29.89 -7.39
CA GLU A 363 -2.17 30.13 -8.41
C GLU A 363 -3.45 30.74 -7.78
N GLN A 364 -4.30 31.34 -8.60
CA GLN A 364 -5.59 31.89 -8.15
C GLN A 364 -6.50 30.78 -7.59
N GLU A 365 -6.45 29.58 -8.18
CA GLU A 365 -7.14 28.38 -7.68
C GLU A 365 -6.75 28.03 -6.23
N ASP A 366 -5.52 28.32 -5.80
CA ASP A 366 -5.08 28.08 -4.43
C ASP A 366 -5.73 29.07 -3.44
N GLN A 367 -6.01 30.31 -3.86
CA GLN A 367 -6.71 31.30 -3.05
C GLN A 367 -8.20 30.95 -2.91
N GLU A 368 -8.84 30.52 -3.99
CA GLU A 368 -10.22 30.03 -3.98
C GLU A 368 -10.35 28.82 -3.04
N ALA A 369 -9.37 27.91 -3.06
CA ALA A 369 -9.35 26.75 -2.17
C ALA A 369 -9.30 27.12 -0.68
N VAL A 370 -8.73 28.27 -0.29
CA VAL A 370 -8.77 28.75 1.10
C VAL A 370 -10.21 29.06 1.51
N VAL A 371 -10.94 29.78 0.66
CA VAL A 371 -12.33 30.19 0.92
C VAL A 371 -13.25 28.97 0.94
N ASP A 372 -13.11 28.06 -0.02
CA ASP A 372 -13.88 26.81 -0.08
C ASP A 372 -13.59 25.90 1.12
N ALA A 373 -12.33 25.82 1.57
CA ALA A 373 -11.97 25.05 2.77
C ALA A 373 -12.62 25.62 4.05
N LEU A 374 -12.68 26.94 4.19
CA LEU A 374 -13.37 27.60 5.30
C LEU A 374 -14.87 27.35 5.25
N GLU A 375 -15.49 27.48 4.07
CA GLU A 375 -16.91 27.25 3.86
C GLU A 375 -17.28 25.81 4.20
N THR A 376 -16.59 24.85 3.59
CA THR A 376 -16.79 23.42 3.78
C THR A 376 -16.61 23.02 5.26
N TYR A 377 -15.61 23.58 5.93
CA TYR A 377 -15.39 23.34 7.36
C TYR A 377 -16.51 23.88 8.24
N CYS A 378 -17.07 25.05 7.89
CA CYS A 378 -18.18 25.66 8.61
C CYS A 378 -19.52 24.99 8.31
N ALA A 379 -19.68 24.38 7.14
CA ALA A 379 -20.94 23.78 6.69
C ALA A 379 -21.31 22.48 7.41
N ALA A 380 -20.35 21.63 7.73
CA ALA A 380 -20.57 20.31 8.34
C ALA A 380 -19.49 19.97 9.39
N PRO A 381 -19.77 19.15 10.44
CA PRO A 381 -21.07 18.69 10.94
C PRO A 381 -21.90 19.80 11.61
N GLU A 382 -23.21 19.60 11.79
CA GLU A 382 -24.18 20.59 12.32
C GLU A 382 -23.75 21.26 13.65
N ALA A 383 -23.01 20.54 14.51
CA ALA A 383 -22.46 21.10 15.74
C ALA A 383 -21.43 22.22 15.49
N ARG A 384 -20.58 22.07 14.46
CA ARG A 384 -19.61 23.10 14.03
C ARG A 384 -20.34 24.30 13.45
N ARG A 385 -21.38 24.06 12.65
CA ARG A 385 -22.18 25.10 12.01
C ARG A 385 -22.70 26.14 13.01
N THR A 386 -23.24 25.72 14.15
CA THR A 386 -23.76 26.66 15.16
C THR A 386 -22.70 27.56 15.81
N LEU A 387 -21.44 27.11 15.86
CA LEU A 387 -20.33 27.84 16.49
C LEU A 387 -19.59 28.73 15.48
N TRP A 388 -19.33 28.22 14.30
CA TRP A 388 -18.46 28.87 13.31
C TRP A 388 -19.21 29.81 12.38
N LEU A 389 -20.52 29.62 12.16
CA LEU A 389 -21.30 30.47 11.26
C LEU A 389 -21.30 31.96 11.67
N PRO A 390 -21.52 32.33 12.95
CA PRO A 390 -21.42 33.73 13.38
C PRO A 390 -19.98 34.26 13.35
N LEU A 391 -18.98 33.38 13.24
CA LEU A 391 -17.56 33.71 13.20
C LEU A 391 -17.02 33.78 11.77
N PHE A 392 -17.78 33.32 10.77
CA PHE A 392 -17.32 33.15 9.41
C PHE A 392 -16.83 34.46 8.78
N ARG A 393 -17.55 35.57 9.00
CA ARG A 393 -17.08 36.92 8.61
C ARG A 393 -15.70 37.25 9.15
N PHE A 394 -15.46 36.96 10.43
CA PHE A 394 -14.18 37.24 11.06
C PHE A 394 -13.08 36.28 10.57
N LEU A 395 -13.42 35.07 10.14
CA LEU A 395 -12.48 34.17 9.48
C LEU A 395 -12.06 34.72 8.11
N LEU A 396 -13.01 35.17 7.29
CA LEU A 396 -12.73 35.83 6.01
C LEU A 396 -11.85 37.07 6.22
N GLN A 397 -12.22 37.94 7.16
CA GLN A 397 -11.41 39.11 7.50
C GLN A 397 -10.00 38.73 7.98
N THR A 398 -9.85 37.64 8.76
CA THR A 398 -8.53 37.20 9.23
C THR A 398 -7.66 36.69 8.09
N VAL A 399 -8.24 35.99 7.11
CA VAL A 399 -7.54 35.47 5.94
C VAL A 399 -7.18 36.59 4.97
N TYR A 400 -8.04 37.60 4.83
CA TYR A 400 -7.76 38.85 4.12
C TYR A 400 -6.63 39.64 4.79
N ASP A 401 -6.70 39.88 6.11
CA ASP A 401 -5.67 40.55 6.91
C ASP A 401 -4.28 39.86 6.83
N LEU A 402 -4.25 38.56 6.55
CA LEU A 402 -3.01 37.77 6.43
C LEU A 402 -2.51 37.67 4.98
N GLU A 403 -3.15 38.37 4.04
CA GLU A 403 -2.82 38.38 2.61
C GLU A 403 -2.84 36.96 2.01
N TRP A 404 -3.76 36.09 2.47
CA TRP A 404 -3.92 34.75 1.89
C TRP A 404 -4.87 34.75 0.70
N VAL A 405 -5.83 35.67 0.68
CA VAL A 405 -6.85 35.78 -0.36
C VAL A 405 -7.03 37.26 -0.68
N GLY A 406 -6.99 37.60 -1.97
CA GLY A 406 -7.25 38.96 -2.44
C GLY A 406 -8.74 39.32 -2.47
N GLU A 407 -9.03 40.61 -2.62
CA GLU A 407 -10.42 41.11 -2.72
C GLU A 407 -11.18 40.49 -3.89
N GLU A 408 -10.54 40.39 -5.07
CA GLU A 408 -11.13 39.84 -6.29
C GLU A 408 -11.69 38.43 -6.08
N VAL A 409 -10.97 37.58 -5.34
CA VAL A 409 -11.36 36.18 -5.08
C VAL A 409 -12.55 36.12 -4.11
N ILE A 410 -12.59 37.00 -3.11
CA ILE A 410 -13.71 37.08 -2.16
C ILE A 410 -14.98 37.56 -2.88
N LEU A 411 -14.86 38.55 -3.77
CA LEU A 411 -15.96 39.06 -4.58
C LEU A 411 -16.47 38.02 -5.58
N GLN A 412 -15.57 37.33 -6.30
CA GLN A 412 -15.92 36.24 -7.23
C GLN A 412 -16.63 35.08 -6.52
N TRP A 413 -16.15 34.70 -5.32
CA TRP A 413 -16.82 33.68 -4.51
C TRP A 413 -18.23 34.12 -4.09
N HIS A 414 -18.42 35.39 -3.69
CA HIS A 414 -19.73 35.90 -3.30
C HIS A 414 -20.71 35.94 -4.49
N GLU A 415 -20.28 36.45 -5.66
CA GLU A 415 -21.09 36.49 -6.89
C GLU A 415 -21.52 35.08 -7.33
N ALA A 416 -20.59 34.11 -7.31
CA ALA A 416 -20.88 32.71 -7.63
C ALA A 416 -21.95 32.10 -6.70
N LYS A 417 -22.03 32.55 -5.44
CA LYS A 417 -23.05 32.10 -4.48
C LYS A 417 -24.39 32.80 -4.65
N GLU A 418 -24.41 34.07 -5.07
CA GLU A 418 -25.65 34.75 -5.46
C GLU A 418 -26.29 34.07 -6.68
N ASP A 419 -25.48 33.70 -7.68
CA ASP A 419 -25.92 33.01 -8.89
C ASP A 419 -26.38 31.56 -8.63
N ALA A 420 -25.71 30.84 -7.72
CA ALA A 420 -26.10 29.48 -7.31
C ALA A 420 -27.35 29.45 -6.40
N GLY A 421 -27.83 30.60 -5.92
CA GLY A 421 -28.95 30.78 -5.00
C GLY A 421 -30.34 30.34 -5.48
N GLY A 422 -30.43 29.66 -6.64
CA GLY A 422 -31.67 29.15 -7.21
C GLY A 422 -32.03 27.70 -6.86
N GLN A 423 -31.11 26.85 -6.37
CA GLN A 423 -31.34 25.39 -6.36
C GLN A 423 -30.93 24.59 -5.12
N ALA A 424 -30.34 25.17 -4.07
CA ALA A 424 -30.06 24.42 -2.84
C ALA A 424 -30.60 25.12 -1.60
N GLU A 425 -31.42 24.41 -0.81
CA GLU A 425 -31.83 24.78 0.54
C GLU A 425 -30.62 24.77 1.50
N ASP A 426 -29.62 25.63 1.29
CA ASP A 426 -28.48 25.72 2.19
C ASP A 426 -28.70 26.82 3.23
N ALA A 427 -29.02 26.41 4.46
CA ALA A 427 -29.17 27.30 5.60
C ALA A 427 -27.87 28.10 5.95
N LEU A 428 -26.77 27.88 5.20
CA LEU A 428 -25.47 28.54 5.34
C LEU A 428 -25.52 29.90 4.67
N ALA A 429 -26.08 29.94 3.46
CA ALA A 429 -26.35 31.15 2.69
C ALA A 429 -27.33 32.09 3.40
N GLN A 430 -28.32 31.56 4.13
CA GLN A 430 -29.34 32.39 4.79
C GLN A 430 -28.97 32.96 6.16
N ALA A 431 -28.05 32.33 6.90
CA ALA A 431 -27.70 32.76 8.26
C ALA A 431 -26.37 33.52 8.36
N SER A 432 -25.49 33.42 7.36
CA SER A 432 -24.28 34.27 7.24
C SER A 432 -24.51 35.56 6.44
N SER A 433 -25.63 35.70 5.72
CA SER A 433 -25.78 36.74 4.71
C SER A 433 -25.63 38.16 5.26
N LYS A 434 -26.23 38.53 6.39
CA LYS A 434 -26.21 39.92 6.82
C LYS A 434 -24.81 40.40 7.24
N ASP A 435 -24.13 39.65 8.09
CA ASP A 435 -22.81 40.06 8.59
C ASP A 435 -21.78 39.97 7.45
N VAL A 436 -21.80 38.89 6.65
CA VAL A 436 -20.89 38.75 5.51
C VAL A 436 -21.14 39.85 4.47
N GLN A 437 -22.41 40.22 4.21
CA GLN A 437 -22.74 41.33 3.32
C GLN A 437 -22.15 42.67 3.80
N GLU A 438 -22.20 42.98 5.10
CA GLU A 438 -21.55 44.19 5.65
C GLU A 438 -20.02 44.21 5.41
N PHE A 439 -19.37 43.05 5.27
CA PHE A 439 -17.95 42.97 4.93
C PHE A 439 -17.70 43.07 3.42
N ILE A 440 -18.58 42.47 2.60
CA ILE A 440 -18.51 42.59 1.12
C ILE A 440 -18.77 44.03 0.68
N ASP A 441 -19.79 44.68 1.24
CA ASP A 441 -20.12 46.08 0.96
C ASP A 441 -18.92 47.00 1.33
N TRP A 442 -18.21 46.69 2.42
CA TRP A 442 -17.00 47.42 2.80
C TRP A 442 -15.83 47.23 1.81
N LEU A 443 -15.62 46.00 1.30
CA LEU A 443 -14.61 45.73 0.26
C LEU A 443 -14.94 46.49 -1.04
N GLN A 444 -16.22 46.54 -1.42
CA GLN A 444 -16.67 47.28 -2.61
C GLN A 444 -16.54 48.80 -2.47
N GLU A 445 -16.82 49.36 -1.28
CA GLU A 445 -16.62 50.79 -1.00
C GLU A 445 -15.13 51.20 -0.97
N GLU A 446 -14.23 50.29 -0.58
CA GLU A 446 -12.77 50.53 -0.60
C GLU A 446 -12.26 50.63 -2.06
N ASP A 447 -12.67 49.71 -2.93
CA ASP A 447 -12.37 49.71 -4.38
C ASP A 447 -12.82 51.01 -5.08
N GLU A 448 -14.05 51.48 -4.84
CA GLU A 448 -14.57 52.70 -5.47
C GLU A 448 -13.82 53.99 -5.01
N SER A 449 -13.19 53.95 -3.84
CA SER A 449 -12.46 55.11 -3.27
C SER A 449 -11.01 55.24 -3.78
N GLU A 450 -10.40 54.15 -4.25
CA GLU A 450 -9.05 54.19 -4.84
C GLU A 450 -9.06 54.65 -6.31
N GLU A 451 -10.18 54.48 -7.03
CA GLU A 451 -10.32 55.01 -8.39
C GLU A 451 -10.56 56.54 -8.42
N GLU A 452 -11.23 57.12 -7.42
CA GLU A 452 -11.47 58.57 -7.34
C GLU A 452 -10.24 59.40 -6.92
N ASP A 453 -9.24 58.82 -6.25
CA ASP A 453 -8.03 59.54 -5.79
C ASP A 453 -6.92 59.62 -6.88
N SER A 454 -7.20 59.12 -8.10
CA SER A 454 -6.26 59.12 -9.23
C SER A 454 -6.49 60.21 -10.28
N GLU A 455 -7.51 61.06 -10.12
CA GLU A 455 -7.87 62.13 -11.08
C GLU A 455 -7.61 63.59 -10.63
N GLU A 456 -6.88 63.84 -9.52
CA GLU A 456 -6.45 65.20 -9.15
C GLU A 456 -4.92 65.33 -9.02
N ASP A 457 -4.17 65.25 -10.12
CA ASP A 457 -2.82 65.86 -10.21
C ASP A 457 -2.29 66.02 -11.67
N GLU A 458 -3.15 66.47 -12.59
CA GLU A 458 -2.70 67.05 -13.87
C GLU A 458 -3.41 68.38 -14.14
N ASP A 459 -3.03 69.45 -13.43
CA ASP A 459 -3.13 70.84 -13.93
C ASP A 459 -2.40 71.84 -12.98
N GLU A 460 -1.08 72.02 -13.16
CA GLU A 460 -0.39 73.35 -13.12
C GLU A 460 1.04 73.33 -13.70
#